data_AF-A0A816E0M4-F1
#
_entry.id   AF-A0A816E0M4-F1
#
_cell.length_a   1.000
_cell.length_b   1.000
_cell.length_c   1.000
_cell.angle_alpha   90.00
_cell.angle_beta   90.00
_cell.angle_gamma   90.00
#
_symmetry.space_group_name_H-M   'P 1'
#
loop_
_entity.id
_entity.type
_entity.pdbx_description
1 polymer ?
#
loop_
_entity_poly.entity_id
_entity_poly.type
_entity_poly.pdbx_seq_one_letter_code
_entity_poly.pdbx_strand_id
1 'polypeptide(L)'
;MFITTLLQCTIGKWVAEFKDRTRDFEGAPRGGRPSITTTDENTKAVERILMRDRQISVRRVADKLGIQNEIMSNILQHCARKATS
;
A
#
# COMPACT_ATOMS: atom_id res chain seq x y z
N MET A 1 4.74 32.08 -21.05
CA MET A 1 4.70 31.01 -22.07
C MET A 1 5.21 29.67 -21.52
N PHE A 2 4.81 29.27 -20.30
CA PHE A 2 5.21 27.99 -19.70
C PHE A 2 4.01 27.19 -19.16
N ILE A 3 2.93 27.87 -18.77
CA ILE A 3 1.69 27.22 -18.32
C ILE A 3 0.90 26.65 -19.52
N THR A 4 0.88 27.33 -20.66
CA THR A 4 0.17 26.89 -21.87
C THR A 4 0.78 25.62 -22.49
N THR A 5 2.10 25.47 -22.46
CA THR A 5 2.81 24.29 -22.99
C THR A 5 2.62 23.06 -22.10
N LEU A 6 2.63 23.21 -20.78
CA LEU A 6 2.33 22.12 -19.84
C LEU A 6 0.87 21.63 -19.95
N LEU A 7 -0.08 22.55 -20.16
CA LEU A 7 -1.47 22.19 -20.46
C LEU A 7 -1.57 21.41 -21.77
N GLN A 8 -0.89 21.85 -22.83
CA GLN A 8 -0.94 21.20 -24.14
C GLN A 8 -0.40 19.75 -24.09
N CYS A 9 0.71 19.51 -23.39
CA CYS A 9 1.25 18.16 -23.19
C CYS A 9 0.31 17.25 -22.40
N THR A 10 -0.39 17.81 -21.40
CA THR A 10 -1.32 17.06 -20.55
C THR A 10 -2.60 16.73 -21.32
N ILE A 11 -3.18 17.71 -22.01
CA ILE A 11 -4.37 17.54 -22.86
C ILE A 11 -4.09 16.50 -23.96
N GLY A 12 -2.90 16.52 -24.57
CA GLY A 12 -2.51 15.52 -25.58
C GLY A 12 -2.50 14.09 -25.04
N LYS A 13 -2.03 13.88 -23.79
CA LYS A 13 -2.07 12.56 -23.13
C LYS A 13 -3.51 12.10 -22.87
N TRP A 14 -4.36 12.97 -22.32
CA TRP A 14 -5.77 12.65 -22.06
C TRP A 14 -6.52 12.30 -23.35
N VAL A 15 -6.30 13.04 -24.44
CA VAL A 15 -6.94 12.74 -25.74
C VAL A 15 -6.47 11.40 -26.31
N ALA A 16 -5.20 11.03 -26.12
CA ALA A 16 -4.69 9.73 -26.55
C ALA A 16 -5.26 8.57 -25.71
N GLU A 17 -5.30 8.73 -24.38
CA GLU A 17 -5.88 7.75 -23.47
C GLU A 17 -7.39 7.57 -23.70
N PHE A 18 -8.13 8.66 -23.94
CA PHE A 18 -9.56 8.61 -24.22
C PHE A 18 -9.89 7.92 -25.56
N LYS A 19 -8.99 8.03 -26.55
CA LYS A 19 -9.14 7.32 -27.84
C LYS A 19 -8.78 5.84 -27.74
N ASP A 20 -7.97 5.45 -26.77
CA ASP A 20 -7.60 4.06 -26.50
C ASP A 20 -8.73 3.37 -25.70
N ARG A 21 -9.69 2.80 -26.44
CA ARG A 21 -10.89 2.10 -25.88
C ARG A 21 -10.57 0.82 -25.08
N THR A 22 -9.29 0.47 -24.96
CA THR A 22 -8.80 -0.75 -24.31
C THR A 22 -8.32 -0.51 -22.89
N ARG A 23 -8.13 0.76 -22.49
CA ARG A 23 -7.69 1.09 -21.13
C ARG A 23 -8.88 1.27 -20.22
N ASP A 24 -8.79 0.63 -19.06
CA ASP A 24 -9.63 0.95 -17.93
C ASP A 24 -9.34 2.39 -17.48
N PHE A 25 -10.40 3.15 -17.17
CA PHE A 25 -10.28 4.52 -16.68
C PHE A 25 -9.98 4.57 -15.18
N GLU A 26 -9.91 3.39 -14.53
CA GLU A 26 -9.39 3.31 -13.18
C GLU A 26 -7.97 3.87 -13.15
N GLY A 27 -7.78 4.90 -12.32
CA GLY A 27 -6.50 5.55 -12.18
C GLY A 27 -5.42 4.52 -11.84
N ALA A 28 -4.28 4.62 -12.51
CA ALA A 28 -3.14 3.75 -12.26
C ALA A 28 -2.90 3.62 -10.74
N PRO A 29 -2.50 2.42 -10.24
CA PRO A 29 -2.28 2.19 -8.82
C PRO A 29 -1.43 3.32 -8.26
N ARG A 30 -2.03 4.13 -7.38
CA ARG A 30 -1.31 5.27 -6.81
C ARG A 30 -0.19 4.69 -5.96
N GLY A 31 1.04 5.08 -6.25
CA GLY A 31 2.18 4.80 -5.40
C GLY A 31 1.94 5.43 -4.04
N GLY A 32 1.38 4.67 -3.10
CA GLY A 32 1.27 5.07 -1.72
C GLY A 32 2.66 5.24 -1.13
N ARG A 33 2.79 6.08 -0.09
CA ARG A 33 4.04 6.18 0.65
C ARG A 33 4.40 4.77 1.17
N PRO A 34 5.55 4.18 0.80
CA PRO A 34 5.98 2.96 1.45
C PRO A 34 6.17 3.29 2.93
N SER A 35 5.40 2.62 3.77
CA SER A 35 5.59 2.73 5.21
C SER A 35 6.97 2.15 5.51
N ILE A 36 7.93 3.02 5.85
CA ILE A 36 9.30 2.66 6.22
C ILE A 36 9.31 1.62 7.37
N THR A 37 8.21 1.58 8.13
CA THR A 37 8.03 0.70 9.28
C THR A 37 7.41 -0.66 8.96
N THR A 38 6.84 -0.83 7.76
CA THR A 38 6.28 -2.12 7.27
C THR A 38 7.33 -2.85 6.43
N THR A 39 8.53 -3.04 6.98
CA THR A 39 9.58 -3.83 6.33
C THR A 39 9.15 -5.29 6.20
N ASP A 40 9.67 -5.99 5.19
CA ASP A 40 9.31 -7.38 4.92
C ASP A 40 9.67 -8.30 6.10
N GLU A 41 10.75 -7.99 6.83
CA GLU A 41 11.17 -8.71 8.04
C GLU A 41 10.13 -8.62 9.16
N ASN A 42 9.62 -7.41 9.42
CA ASN A 42 8.59 -7.18 10.46
C ASN A 42 7.29 -7.88 10.08
N THR A 43 6.93 -7.85 8.79
CA THR A 43 5.74 -8.52 8.25
C THR A 43 5.83 -10.03 8.45
N LYS A 44 6.95 -10.65 8.05
CA LYS A 44 7.22 -12.08 8.27
C LYS A 44 7.27 -12.47 9.74
N ALA A 45 7.80 -11.60 10.60
CA ALA A 45 7.84 -11.86 12.04
C ALA A 45 6.44 -11.89 12.66
N VAL A 46 5.57 -10.95 12.28
CA VAL A 46 4.16 -10.92 12.69
C VAL A 46 3.42 -12.15 12.16
N GLU A 47 3.59 -12.49 10.89
CA GLU A 47 2.96 -13.66 10.27
C GLU A 47 3.31 -14.96 10.99
N ARG A 48 4.59 -15.18 11.33
CA ARG A 48 5.02 -16.37 12.11
C ARG A 48 4.35 -16.45 13.48
N ILE A 49 4.09 -15.32 14.13
CA ILE A 49 3.44 -15.29 15.44
C ILE A 49 1.95 -15.62 15.29
N LEU A 50 1.28 -15.02 14.30
CA LEU A 50 -0.13 -15.27 14.01
C LEU A 50 -0.41 -16.72 13.57
N MET A 51 0.50 -17.33 12.81
CA MET A 51 0.39 -18.74 12.41
C MET A 51 0.48 -19.70 13.61
N ARG A 52 1.22 -19.33 14.67
CA ARG A 52 1.35 -20.13 15.88
C ARG A 52 0.20 -19.93 16.85
N ASP A 53 -0.30 -18.70 16.96
CA ASP A 53 -1.40 -18.33 17.85
C ASP A 53 -2.26 -17.24 17.21
N ARG A 54 -3.40 -17.66 16.65
CA ARG A 54 -4.32 -16.77 15.94
C ARG A 54 -5.10 -15.83 16.87
N GLN A 55 -5.19 -16.13 18.16
CA GLN A 55 -5.94 -15.32 19.15
C GLN A 55 -5.04 -14.39 19.97
N ILE A 56 -3.76 -14.27 19.63
CA ILE A 56 -2.83 -13.39 20.35
C ILE A 56 -3.24 -11.92 20.22
N SER A 57 -3.13 -11.16 21.32
CA SER A 57 -3.46 -9.73 21.30
C SER A 57 -2.41 -8.92 20.54
N VAL A 58 -2.87 -7.92 19.79
CA VAL A 58 -2.03 -6.99 19.01
C VAL A 58 -0.91 -6.38 19.89
N ARG A 59 -1.28 -5.95 21.11
CA ARG A 59 -0.35 -5.39 22.09
C ARG A 59 0.76 -6.36 22.46
N ARG A 60 0.44 -7.63 22.70
CA ARG A 60 1.43 -8.65 23.08
C ARG A 60 2.38 -8.99 21.94
N VAL A 61 1.93 -8.88 20.69
CA VAL A 61 2.81 -9.05 19.52
C VAL A 61 3.72 -7.84 19.36
N ALA A 62 3.17 -6.63 19.51
CA ALA A 62 3.93 -5.37 19.46
C ALA A 62 5.03 -5.36 20.54
N ASP A 63 4.70 -5.72 21.78
CA ASP A 63 5.64 -5.83 22.90
C ASP A 63 6.75 -6.88 22.61
N LYS A 64 6.40 -8.03 22.03
CA LYS A 64 7.37 -9.09 21.67
C LYS A 64 8.34 -8.65 20.57
N LEU A 65 7.88 -7.85 19.62
CA LEU A 65 8.68 -7.38 18.50
C LEU A 65 9.41 -6.07 18.80
N GLY A 66 9.11 -5.43 19.94
CA GLY A 66 9.65 -4.09 20.27
C GLY A 66 9.13 -3.00 19.32
N ILE A 67 7.95 -3.19 18.75
CA ILE A 67 7.36 -2.32 17.74
C ILE A 67 6.19 -1.55 18.37
N GLN A 68 5.94 -0.30 17.94
CA GLN A 68 4.77 0.45 18.42
C GLN A 68 3.46 -0.18 17.92
N ASN A 69 2.41 -0.08 18.74
CA ASN A 69 1.08 -0.62 18.42
C ASN A 69 0.51 -0.08 17.09
N GLU A 70 0.78 1.18 16.76
CA GLU A 70 0.33 1.78 15.49
C GLU A 70 0.94 1.07 14.28
N ILE A 71 2.23 0.76 14.34
CA ILE A 71 2.95 0.06 13.27
C ILE A 71 2.41 -1.38 13.15
N MET A 72 2.19 -2.06 14.28
CA MET A 72 1.60 -3.40 14.29
C MET A 72 0.20 -3.40 13.63
N SER A 73 -0.63 -2.39 13.93
CA SER A 73 -1.94 -2.21 13.29
C SER A 73 -1.80 -2.03 11.77
N ASN A 74 -0.85 -1.21 11.31
CA ASN A 74 -0.57 -1.01 9.90
C ASN A 74 -0.13 -2.30 9.20
N ILE A 75 0.74 -3.10 9.84
CA ILE A 75 1.18 -4.41 9.32
C ILE A 75 -0.01 -5.36 9.20
N LEU A 76 -0.89 -5.42 10.21
CA LEU A 76 -2.08 -6.27 10.16
C LEU A 76 -3.03 -5.89 9.02
N GLN A 77 -3.27 -4.58 8.81
CA GLN A 77 -4.08 -4.11 7.69
C GLN A 77 -3.44 -4.46 6.34
N HIS A 78 -2.12 -4.35 6.24
CA HIS A 78 -1.37 -4.72 5.04
C HIS A 78 -1.47 -6.22 4.75
N CYS A 79 -1.28 -7.08 5.76
CA CYS A 79 -1.45 -8.53 5.65
C CYS A 79 -2.88 -8.91 5.27
N ALA A 80 -3.89 -8.25 5.83
CA ALA A 80 -5.29 -8.50 5.50
C ALA A 80 -5.61 -8.14 4.04
N ARG A 81 -5.14 -6.98 3.54
CA ARG A 81 -5.32 -6.58 2.14
C ARG A 81 -4.65 -7.53 1.15
N LYS A 82 -3.45 -8.03 1.49
CA LYS A 82 -2.75 -9.04 0.67
C LYS A 82 -3.46 -10.38 0.61
N ALA A 83 -4.14 -10.80 1.69
CA ALA A 83 -4.85 -12.08 1.71
C ALA A 83 -6.17 -12.07 0.91
N THR A 84 -6.72 -10.89 0.61
CA THR A 84 -7.97 -10.71 -0.15
C THR A 84 -7.75 -10.44 -1.64
N SER A 85 -6.51 -10.26 -2.08
CA SER A 85 -6.10 -10.03 -3.48
C SER A 85 -5.51 -11.30 -4.08
#